data_AF-L1IIU1-F1
#
_entry.id   AF-L1IIU1-F1
#
_cell.length_a   1.000
_cell.length_b   1.000
_cell.length_c   1.000
_cell.angle_alpha   90.00
_cell.angle_beta   90.00
_cell.angle_gamma   90.00
#
_symmetry.space_group_name_H-M   'P 1'
#
loop_
_entity.id
_entity.type
_entity.pdbx_description
1 polymer ?
#
loop_
_entity_poly.entity_id
_entity_poly.type
_entity_poly.pdbx_seq_one_letter_code
_entity_poly.pdbx_strand_id
1 'polypeptide(L)'
;MVDPAMKKLVESVKLSLREQPAHDPPLSLLLNHQLGGQLEAEQGECRWLRPSREAALEDLQLYDQDSGMPVSARDMAERLAKIGLKPLNSACRDLRKELEEKWERLQGHELEAESLLILLQSICGEVSQRSIGLQKNVLKEVEELKDMLDTRAMAMVHTVREQERLKLSTLHAQIATVEKEYESMKRSSASLKSVLKDSSSDPLEFVQSYRNIESRVVRVLQSAESLRYQPEESSAFQLDLNVEPQRAVLAQTNFFQLKTPPFPPSLRFVREDHGAILLAWTEVSLPALLDISPVIHYCLHARKLASSSLSPQGPGKGGEEEEAKGQWEVVFEGKERQYLMSKARGGERWSFRVCACNQFGTGVFSSEVEVKT
;
A
#
# COMPACT_ATOMS: atom_id res chain seq x y z
N MET A 1 22.82 2.55 12.18
CA MET A 1 22.02 1.58 12.98
C MET A 1 20.81 1.23 12.14
N VAL A 2 20.69 -0.01 11.67
CA VAL A 2 19.57 -0.43 10.80
C VAL A 2 18.31 -0.58 11.65
N ASP A 3 17.22 0.04 11.21
CA ASP A 3 15.89 -0.01 11.84
C ASP A 3 15.46 -1.47 12.10
N PRO A 4 15.06 -1.83 13.33
CA PRO A 4 14.54 -3.16 13.66
C PRO A 4 13.39 -3.62 12.76
N ALA A 5 12.57 -2.70 12.23
CA ALA A 5 11.50 -3.00 11.30
C ALA A 5 12.03 -3.44 9.93
N MET A 6 13.10 -2.81 9.44
CA MET A 6 13.72 -3.16 8.16
C MET A 6 14.46 -4.50 8.23
N LYS A 7 15.06 -4.83 9.39
CA LYS A 7 15.61 -6.17 9.65
C LYS A 7 14.53 -7.25 9.64
N LYS A 8 13.35 -6.98 10.22
CA LYS A 8 12.21 -7.91 10.20
C LYS A 8 11.65 -8.12 8.79
N LEU A 9 11.62 -7.07 7.97
CA LEU A 9 11.13 -7.17 6.58
C LEU A 9 12.09 -7.99 5.70
N VAL A 10 13.41 -7.78 5.85
CA VAL A 10 14.43 -8.56 5.14
C VAL A 10 14.45 -10.02 5.59
N GLU A 11 14.25 -10.30 6.88
CA GLU A 11 14.11 -11.67 7.41
C GLU A 11 12.81 -12.32 6.93
N SER A 12 11.69 -11.60 6.88
CA SER A 12 10.41 -12.12 6.37
C SER A 12 10.46 -12.43 4.88
N VAL A 13 11.15 -11.62 4.08
CA VAL A 13 11.37 -11.87 2.64
C VAL A 13 12.33 -13.04 2.43
N LYS A 14 13.37 -13.18 3.27
CA LYS A 14 14.27 -14.36 3.24
C LYS A 14 13.58 -15.65 3.65
N LEU A 15 12.63 -15.60 4.60
CA LEU A 15 11.80 -16.74 4.99
C LEU A 15 10.84 -17.14 3.86
N SER A 16 10.15 -16.19 3.22
CA SER A 16 9.31 -16.49 2.05
C SER A 16 10.08 -17.00 0.83
N LEU A 17 11.35 -16.63 0.66
CA LEU A 17 12.24 -17.17 -0.38
C LEU A 17 12.80 -18.57 -0.05
N ARG A 18 12.76 -18.99 1.22
CA ARG A 18 13.25 -20.30 1.68
C ARG A 18 12.14 -21.35 1.78
N GLU A 19 10.89 -20.93 1.75
CA GLU A 19 9.68 -21.77 1.82
C GLU A 19 9.08 -22.10 0.45
N GLN A 20 9.75 -21.79 -0.67
CA GLN A 20 9.39 -22.40 -1.95
C GLN A 20 9.90 -23.84 -2.00
N PRO A 21 9.04 -24.87 -2.00
CA PRO A 21 9.50 -26.22 -2.23
C PRO A 21 9.99 -26.32 -3.68
N ALA A 22 11.27 -26.65 -3.84
CA ALA A 22 11.77 -27.23 -5.07
C ALA A 22 11.12 -28.61 -5.21
N HIS A 23 10.09 -28.76 -6.04
CA HIS A 23 9.66 -30.07 -6.54
C HIS A 23 8.75 -29.89 -7.77
N ASP A 24 9.27 -30.30 -8.93
CA ASP A 24 8.45 -31.02 -9.90
C ASP A 24 7.84 -32.25 -9.22
N PRO A 25 6.59 -32.60 -9.57
CA PRO A 25 6.36 -33.96 -10.02
C PRO A 25 5.59 -34.00 -11.36
N PRO A 26 5.75 -35.08 -12.14
CA PRO A 26 5.07 -35.27 -13.41
C PRO A 26 3.56 -35.48 -13.21
N LEU A 27 2.77 -34.94 -14.13
CA LEU A 27 1.31 -35.09 -14.24
C LEU A 27 0.89 -36.52 -14.61
N SER A 28 1.19 -37.50 -13.75
CA SER A 28 0.81 -38.90 -13.98
C SER A 28 0.39 -39.65 -12.71
N LEU A 29 -0.31 -39.01 -11.76
CA LEU A 29 -0.96 -39.69 -10.64
C LEU A 29 -2.19 -38.92 -10.11
N LEU A 30 -3.30 -38.88 -10.86
CA LEU A 30 -4.63 -38.55 -10.33
C LEU A 30 -5.72 -39.42 -11.00
N LEU A 31 -5.51 -40.73 -10.95
CA LEU A 31 -6.56 -41.72 -11.11
C LEU A 31 -6.44 -42.70 -9.93
N ASN A 32 -7.53 -42.83 -9.17
CA ASN A 32 -7.76 -43.72 -8.03
C ASN A 32 -7.31 -43.20 -6.65
N HIS A 33 -8.20 -42.49 -5.95
CA HIS A 33 -8.91 -43.01 -4.76
C HIS A 33 -9.51 -41.85 -3.95
N GLN A 34 -10.84 -41.73 -3.94
CA GLN A 34 -11.59 -41.29 -2.76
C GLN A 34 -12.94 -42.00 -2.76
N LEU A 35 -12.90 -43.20 -2.16
CA LEU A 35 -14.06 -43.86 -1.57
C LEU A 35 -14.20 -43.30 -0.15
N GLY A 36 -15.39 -42.78 0.17
CA GLY A 36 -15.89 -42.67 1.54
C GLY A 36 -16.41 -41.30 1.98
N GLY A 37 -17.74 -41.17 2.11
CA GLY A 37 -18.33 -40.34 3.17
C GLY A 37 -19.42 -39.33 2.78
N GLN A 38 -20.66 -39.82 2.62
CA GLN A 38 -21.96 -39.20 2.98
C GLN A 38 -22.26 -37.73 2.66
N LEU A 39 -23.27 -37.52 1.82
CA LEU A 39 -24.38 -36.59 2.09
C LEU A 39 -25.70 -37.27 1.74
N GLU A 40 -26.57 -37.35 2.74
CA GLU A 40 -27.97 -37.76 2.62
C GLU A 40 -28.72 -36.79 1.70
N ALA A 41 -29.45 -37.34 0.74
CA ALA A 41 -30.62 -36.71 0.16
C ALA A 41 -31.65 -37.81 -0.07
N GLU A 42 -32.65 -37.84 0.80
CA GLU A 42 -33.87 -38.58 0.60
C GLU A 42 -34.57 -38.16 -0.71
N GLN A 43 -35.40 -39.09 -1.20
CA GLN A 43 -36.46 -38.96 -2.20
C GLN A 43 -36.07 -39.25 -3.65
N GLY A 44 -36.36 -40.49 -4.06
CA GLY A 44 -36.77 -40.79 -5.44
C GLY A 44 -35.83 -41.66 -6.28
N GLU A 45 -35.21 -42.71 -5.73
CA GLU A 45 -34.50 -43.68 -6.58
C GLU A 45 -35.47 -44.57 -7.37
N CYS A 46 -35.67 -44.24 -8.64
CA CYS A 46 -36.15 -45.19 -9.64
C CYS A 46 -35.09 -46.29 -9.82
N ARG A 47 -35.29 -47.40 -9.10
CA ARG A 47 -34.48 -48.62 -9.21
C ARG A 47 -34.67 -49.22 -10.61
N TRP A 48 -33.69 -49.04 -11.50
CA TRP A 48 -33.73 -49.60 -12.86
C TRP A 48 -33.54 -51.12 -12.82
N LEU A 49 -34.63 -51.87 -12.92
CA LEU A 49 -34.57 -53.28 -13.29
C LEU A 49 -34.19 -53.35 -14.77
N ARG A 50 -32.96 -53.79 -15.09
CA ARG A 50 -32.62 -54.26 -16.45
C ARG A 50 -33.47 -55.50 -16.73
N PRO A 51 -34.39 -55.51 -17.70
CA PRO A 51 -34.98 -56.76 -18.17
C PRO A 51 -33.89 -57.56 -18.90
N SER A 52 -33.97 -58.90 -18.84
CA SER A 52 -33.07 -59.80 -19.56
C SER A 52 -32.92 -59.36 -21.01
N ARG A 53 -31.67 -59.06 -21.38
CA ARG A 53 -31.26 -58.13 -22.45
C ARG A 53 -31.74 -58.49 -23.86
N GLU A 54 -32.17 -59.73 -24.12
CA GLU A 54 -32.42 -60.21 -25.48
C GLU A 54 -33.92 -60.28 -25.84
N ALA A 55 -34.82 -60.58 -24.90
CA ALA A 55 -36.26 -60.70 -25.19
C ALA A 55 -37.02 -59.36 -25.17
N ALA A 56 -36.52 -58.37 -24.42
CA ALA A 56 -37.16 -57.05 -24.33
C ALA A 56 -36.75 -56.09 -25.47
N LEU A 57 -35.59 -56.34 -26.12
CA LEU A 57 -35.11 -55.51 -27.23
C LEU A 57 -35.93 -55.69 -28.51
N GLU A 58 -36.52 -56.88 -28.73
CA GLU A 58 -37.32 -57.16 -29.93
C GLU A 58 -38.67 -56.41 -29.96
N ASP A 59 -39.23 -56.11 -28.78
CA ASP A 59 -40.51 -55.40 -28.62
C ASP A 59 -40.38 -53.86 -28.57
N LEU A 60 -39.19 -53.32 -28.31
CA LEU A 60 -38.90 -51.88 -28.22
C LEU A 60 -38.60 -51.29 -29.61
N GLN A 61 -39.63 -50.88 -30.34
CA GLN A 61 -39.49 -50.38 -31.72
C GLN A 61 -39.64 -48.86 -31.85
N LEU A 62 -40.08 -48.17 -30.80
CA LEU A 62 -40.46 -46.76 -30.84
C LEU A 62 -39.79 -45.95 -29.72
N TYR A 63 -39.63 -44.66 -29.94
CA TYR A 63 -39.01 -43.72 -29.02
C TYR A 63 -39.99 -42.58 -28.70
N ASP A 64 -40.24 -42.36 -27.41
CA ASP A 64 -41.11 -41.29 -26.91
C ASP A 64 -40.29 -40.05 -26.59
N GLN A 65 -40.47 -38.97 -27.37
CA GLN A 65 -39.71 -37.72 -27.20
C GLN A 65 -40.02 -37.00 -25.88
N ASP A 66 -41.23 -37.18 -25.31
CA ASP A 66 -41.62 -36.48 -24.07
C ASP A 66 -40.96 -37.09 -22.83
N SER A 67 -40.72 -38.42 -22.84
CA SER A 67 -40.09 -39.14 -21.73
C SER A 67 -38.60 -39.41 -21.95
N GLY A 68 -38.11 -39.26 -23.19
CA GLY A 68 -36.72 -39.50 -23.54
C GLY A 68 -36.32 -40.98 -23.61
N MET A 69 -37.29 -41.90 -23.66
CA MET A 69 -37.07 -43.34 -23.47
C MET A 69 -37.64 -44.20 -24.63
N PRO A 70 -37.04 -45.37 -24.92
CA PRO A 70 -37.63 -46.35 -25.84
C PRO A 70 -38.87 -47.01 -25.22
N VAL A 71 -39.90 -47.26 -26.03
CA VAL A 71 -41.20 -47.80 -25.60
C VAL A 71 -41.60 -48.98 -26.50
N SER A 72 -42.26 -49.99 -25.91
CA SER A 72 -42.79 -51.13 -26.66
C SER A 72 -44.05 -50.72 -27.44
N ALA A 73 -44.27 -51.33 -28.61
CA ALA A 73 -45.49 -51.13 -29.37
C ALA A 73 -46.77 -51.50 -28.57
N ARG A 74 -46.65 -52.36 -27.54
CA ARG A 74 -47.74 -52.82 -26.68
C ARG A 74 -48.08 -51.83 -25.56
N ASP A 75 -47.06 -51.26 -24.92
CA ASP A 75 -47.21 -50.22 -23.87
C ASP A 75 -47.78 -48.91 -24.43
N MET A 76 -47.72 -48.74 -25.76
CA MET A 76 -48.29 -47.62 -26.47
C MET A 76 -49.81 -47.67 -26.61
N ALA A 77 -50.44 -48.85 -26.66
CA ALA A 77 -51.89 -48.95 -26.88
C ALA A 77 -52.71 -48.20 -25.81
N GLU A 78 -52.14 -48.01 -24.62
CA GLU A 78 -52.73 -47.24 -23.51
C GLU A 78 -52.35 -45.74 -23.53
N ARG A 79 -51.32 -45.33 -24.29
CA ARG A 79 -50.76 -43.95 -24.28
C ARG A 79 -51.02 -43.15 -25.56
N LEU A 80 -51.89 -43.64 -26.47
CA LEU A 80 -52.15 -43.16 -27.84
C LEU A 80 -52.62 -41.69 -28.02
N ALA A 81 -52.61 -40.86 -27.00
CA ALA A 81 -53.00 -39.45 -27.10
C ALA A 81 -51.83 -38.47 -27.29
N LYS A 82 -50.56 -38.92 -27.29
CA LYS A 82 -49.39 -38.01 -27.32
C LYS A 82 -48.63 -38.04 -28.65
N ILE A 83 -48.54 -36.86 -29.26
CA ILE A 83 -47.88 -36.55 -30.54
C ILE A 83 -46.37 -36.42 -30.28
N GLY A 84 -45.64 -37.53 -30.19
CA GLY A 84 -44.19 -37.46 -29.90
C GLY A 84 -43.35 -38.68 -30.30
N LEU A 85 -43.96 -39.70 -30.92
CA LEU A 85 -43.31 -41.00 -31.11
C LEU A 85 -42.57 -41.07 -32.45
N LYS A 86 -41.29 -41.46 -32.39
CA LYS A 86 -40.43 -41.70 -33.56
C LYS A 86 -40.01 -43.18 -33.63
N PRO A 87 -39.74 -43.75 -34.82
CA PRO A 87 -39.05 -45.03 -34.93
C PRO A 87 -37.74 -45.02 -34.13
N LEU A 88 -37.51 -46.03 -33.29
CA LEU A 88 -36.35 -46.07 -32.40
C LEU A 88 -35.03 -45.91 -33.17
N ASN A 89 -34.90 -46.57 -34.32
CA ASN A 89 -33.71 -46.46 -35.18
C ASN A 89 -33.50 -45.05 -35.76
N SER A 90 -34.57 -44.29 -35.98
CA SER A 90 -34.47 -42.89 -36.43
C SER A 90 -34.14 -41.95 -35.27
N ALA A 91 -34.75 -42.14 -34.10
CA ALA A 91 -34.45 -41.37 -32.89
C ALA A 91 -33.01 -41.62 -32.39
N CYS A 92 -32.52 -42.86 -32.44
CA CYS A 92 -31.13 -43.18 -32.13
C CYS A 92 -30.15 -42.52 -33.09
N ARG A 93 -30.53 -42.35 -34.37
CA ARG A 93 -29.71 -41.64 -35.36
C ARG A 93 -29.70 -40.13 -35.10
N ASP A 94 -30.87 -39.56 -34.82
CA ASP A 94 -31.03 -38.14 -34.47
C ASP A 94 -30.25 -37.81 -33.19
N LEU A 95 -30.41 -38.59 -32.13
CA LEU A 95 -29.69 -38.41 -30.85
C LEU A 95 -28.19 -38.61 -31.00
N ARG A 96 -27.75 -39.57 -31.82
CA ARG A 96 -26.32 -39.77 -32.13
C ARG A 96 -25.76 -38.53 -32.82
N LYS A 97 -26.47 -38.01 -33.82
CA LYS A 97 -26.08 -36.79 -34.52
C LYS A 97 -26.04 -35.59 -33.58
N GLU A 98 -27.03 -35.44 -32.70
CA GLU A 98 -27.06 -34.37 -31.69
C GLU A 98 -25.91 -34.50 -30.68
N LEU A 99 -25.56 -35.72 -30.27
CA LEU A 99 -24.40 -35.98 -29.41
C LEU A 99 -23.08 -35.69 -30.13
N GLU A 100 -22.95 -36.06 -31.40
CA GLU A 100 -21.79 -35.72 -32.23
C GLU A 100 -21.64 -34.20 -32.38
N GLU A 101 -22.73 -33.46 -32.68
CA GLU A 101 -22.72 -32.00 -32.76
C GLU A 101 -22.42 -31.31 -31.42
N LYS A 102 -22.85 -31.89 -30.29
CA LYS A 102 -22.51 -31.39 -28.94
C LYS A 102 -21.06 -31.72 -28.59
N TRP A 103 -20.59 -32.89 -28.96
CA TRP A 103 -19.21 -33.33 -28.73
C TRP A 103 -18.21 -32.46 -29.50
N GLU A 104 -18.46 -32.20 -30.79
CA GLU A 104 -17.62 -31.32 -31.61
C GLU A 104 -17.56 -29.90 -31.03
N ARG A 105 -18.68 -29.37 -30.54
CA ARG A 105 -18.72 -28.07 -29.85
C ARG A 105 -17.92 -28.07 -28.54
N LEU A 106 -18.06 -29.10 -27.72
CA LEU A 106 -17.30 -29.24 -26.48
C LEU A 106 -15.81 -29.35 -26.77
N GLN A 107 -15.42 -30.11 -27.78
CA GLN A 107 -14.03 -30.23 -28.20
C GLN A 107 -13.46 -28.89 -28.70
N GLY A 108 -14.25 -28.10 -29.42
CA GLY A 108 -13.86 -26.73 -29.80
C GLY A 108 -13.61 -25.84 -28.59
N HIS A 109 -14.53 -25.84 -27.62
CA HIS A 109 -14.38 -25.10 -26.37
C HIS A 109 -13.21 -25.59 -25.50
N GLU A 110 -12.91 -26.89 -25.52
CA GLU A 110 -11.76 -27.47 -24.82
C GLU A 110 -10.45 -26.91 -25.37
N LEU A 111 -10.27 -26.89 -26.70
CA LEU A 111 -9.08 -26.31 -27.34
C LEU A 111 -8.97 -24.79 -27.11
N GLU A 112 -10.10 -24.07 -27.14
CA GLU A 112 -10.13 -22.65 -26.79
C GLU A 112 -9.69 -22.42 -25.34
N ALA A 113 -10.20 -23.22 -24.40
CA ALA A 113 -9.83 -23.14 -22.99
C ALA A 113 -8.34 -23.46 -22.77
N GLU A 114 -7.79 -24.47 -23.45
CA GLU A 114 -6.36 -24.77 -23.42
C GLU A 114 -5.52 -23.58 -23.92
N SER A 115 -5.93 -22.96 -25.03
CA SER A 115 -5.24 -21.78 -25.57
C SER A 115 -5.27 -20.58 -24.61
N LEU A 116 -6.40 -20.36 -23.93
CA LEU A 116 -6.57 -19.32 -22.93
C LEU A 116 -5.71 -19.59 -21.69
N LEU A 117 -5.63 -20.85 -21.24
CA LEU A 117 -4.78 -21.24 -20.12
C LEU A 117 -3.30 -20.95 -20.41
N ILE A 118 -2.82 -21.30 -21.59
CA ILE A 118 -1.44 -21.02 -22.01
C ILE A 118 -1.18 -19.51 -22.04
N LEU A 119 -2.11 -18.72 -22.59
CA LEU A 119 -1.99 -17.26 -22.64
C LEU A 119 -1.94 -16.66 -21.23
N LEU A 120 -2.85 -17.06 -20.35
CA LEU A 120 -2.90 -16.56 -18.97
C LEU A 120 -1.63 -16.93 -18.19
N GLN A 121 -1.10 -18.14 -18.38
CA GLN A 121 0.17 -18.55 -17.79
C GLN A 121 1.34 -17.69 -18.29
N SER A 122 1.38 -17.36 -19.58
CA SER A 122 2.37 -16.44 -20.16
C SER A 122 2.29 -15.04 -19.54
N ILE A 123 1.07 -14.49 -19.44
CA ILE A 123 0.83 -13.17 -18.83
C ILE A 123 1.27 -13.16 -17.37
N CYS A 124 0.93 -14.21 -16.60
CA CYS A 124 1.37 -14.36 -15.21
C CYS A 124 2.91 -14.38 -15.11
N GLY A 125 3.58 -15.09 -16.03
CA GLY A 125 5.04 -15.10 -16.13
C GLY A 125 5.62 -13.72 -16.41
N GLU A 126 5.08 -13.01 -17.40
CA GLU A 126 5.52 -11.64 -17.75
C GLU A 126 5.32 -10.65 -16.61
N VAL A 127 4.15 -10.67 -15.96
CA VAL A 127 3.86 -9.79 -14.82
C VAL A 127 4.83 -10.08 -13.67
N SER A 128 5.12 -11.34 -13.40
CA SER A 128 6.08 -11.74 -12.38
C SER A 128 7.49 -11.24 -12.70
N GLN A 129 7.95 -11.40 -13.94
CA GLN A 129 9.26 -10.92 -14.38
C GLN A 129 9.35 -9.38 -14.34
N ARG A 130 8.31 -8.68 -14.81
CA ARG A 130 8.25 -7.21 -14.74
C ARG A 130 8.26 -6.73 -13.29
N SER A 131 7.53 -7.39 -12.39
CA SER A 131 7.52 -7.08 -10.96
C SER A 131 8.92 -7.22 -10.35
N ILE A 132 9.62 -8.33 -10.61
CA ILE A 132 11.00 -8.53 -10.15
C ILE A 132 11.94 -7.46 -10.73
N GLY A 133 11.80 -7.12 -12.01
CA GLY A 133 12.58 -6.06 -12.65
C GLY A 133 12.35 -4.70 -12.02
N LEU A 134 11.09 -4.33 -11.77
CA LEU A 134 10.72 -3.09 -11.09
C LEU A 134 11.28 -3.04 -9.67
N GLN A 135 11.18 -4.13 -8.89
CA GLN A 135 11.74 -4.22 -7.54
C GLN A 135 13.26 -3.98 -7.55
N LYS A 136 13.99 -4.55 -8.52
CA LYS A 136 15.43 -4.30 -8.67
C LYS A 136 15.73 -2.85 -9.01
N ASN A 137 14.97 -2.25 -9.92
CA ASN A 137 15.14 -0.85 -10.29
C ASN A 137 14.86 0.08 -9.10
N VAL A 138 13.77 -0.15 -8.37
CA VAL A 138 13.44 0.54 -7.11
C VAL A 138 14.62 0.51 -6.15
N LEU A 139 15.19 -0.67 -5.89
CA LEU A 139 16.32 -0.81 -4.98
C LEU A 139 17.56 -0.07 -5.50
N LYS A 140 17.83 -0.11 -6.81
CA LYS A 140 18.95 0.60 -7.43
C LYS A 140 18.82 2.12 -7.27
N GLU A 141 17.66 2.68 -7.59
CA GLU A 141 17.39 4.13 -7.46
C GLU A 141 17.51 4.59 -6.00
N VAL A 142 17.03 3.79 -5.04
CA VAL A 142 17.17 4.11 -3.60
C VAL A 142 18.63 4.09 -3.16
N GLU A 143 19.43 3.14 -3.63
CA GLU A 143 20.86 3.11 -3.31
C GLU A 143 21.60 4.31 -3.93
N GLU A 144 21.29 4.67 -5.17
CA GLU A 144 21.85 5.87 -5.83
C GLU A 144 21.48 7.17 -5.09
N LEU A 145 20.23 7.28 -4.62
CA LEU A 145 19.78 8.41 -3.78
C LEU A 145 20.55 8.47 -2.46
N LYS A 146 20.80 7.32 -1.83
CA LYS A 146 21.58 7.22 -0.60
C LYS A 146 23.04 7.63 -0.84
N ASP A 147 23.66 7.18 -1.93
CA ASP A 147 25.03 7.57 -2.30
C ASP A 147 25.16 9.09 -2.53
N MET A 148 24.16 9.70 -3.18
CA MET A 148 24.11 11.15 -3.33
C MET A 148 23.98 11.87 -1.98
N LEU A 149 23.16 11.33 -1.07
CA LEU A 149 22.98 11.90 0.27
C LEU A 149 24.27 11.78 1.10
N ASP A 150 24.94 10.63 1.06
CA ASP A 150 26.21 10.40 1.75
C ASP A 150 27.31 11.31 1.22
N THR A 151 27.39 11.48 -0.11
CA THR A 151 28.29 12.44 -0.75
C THR A 151 28.04 13.87 -0.28
N ARG A 152 26.76 14.27 -0.20
CA ARG A 152 26.37 15.60 0.29
C ARG A 152 26.69 15.80 1.77
N ALA A 153 26.48 14.78 2.59
CA ALA A 153 26.81 14.80 4.01
C ALA A 153 28.32 15.00 4.23
N MET A 154 29.15 14.27 3.47
CA MET A 154 30.61 14.42 3.52
C MET A 154 31.06 15.83 3.11
N ALA A 155 30.44 16.42 2.09
CA ALA A 155 30.73 17.79 1.67
C ALA A 155 30.35 18.83 2.75
N MET A 156 29.23 18.64 3.45
CA MET A 156 28.82 19.50 4.57
C MET A 156 29.81 19.40 5.74
N VAL A 157 30.20 18.18 6.12
CA VAL A 157 31.21 17.95 7.17
C VAL A 157 32.54 18.59 6.81
N HIS A 158 32.98 18.46 5.56
CA HIS A 158 34.19 19.13 5.08
C HIS A 158 34.11 20.65 5.24
N THR A 159 32.98 21.25 4.88
CA THR A 159 32.76 22.70 5.01
C THR A 159 32.81 23.15 6.47
N VAL A 160 32.19 22.39 7.38
CA VAL A 160 32.25 22.68 8.83
C VAL A 160 33.69 22.59 9.35
N ARG A 161 34.42 21.53 9.00
CA ARG A 161 35.83 21.37 9.39
C ARG A 161 36.72 22.50 8.87
N GLU A 162 36.48 22.96 7.65
CA GLU A 162 37.25 24.07 7.09
C GLU A 162 36.96 25.39 7.80
N GLN A 163 35.69 25.66 8.13
CA GLN A 163 35.31 26.82 8.93
C GLN A 163 35.92 26.77 10.33
N GLU A 164 35.88 25.61 10.99
CA GLU A 164 36.54 25.38 12.27
C GLU A 164 38.04 25.65 12.18
N ARG A 165 38.72 25.09 11.17
CA ARG A 165 40.16 25.26 10.94
C ARG A 165 40.53 26.73 10.77
N LEU A 166 39.78 27.48 9.97
CA LEU A 166 40.02 28.91 9.74
C LEU A 166 39.81 29.72 11.03
N LYS A 167 38.73 29.46 11.76
CA LYS A 167 38.41 30.11 13.05
C LYS A 167 39.49 29.83 14.10
N LEU A 168 39.89 28.58 14.26
CA LEU A 168 40.99 28.19 15.16
C LEU A 168 42.31 28.85 14.75
N SER A 169 42.60 28.95 13.46
CA SER A 169 43.80 29.65 12.98
C SER A 169 43.80 31.13 13.37
N THR A 170 42.66 31.82 13.24
CA THR A 170 42.52 33.22 13.66
C THR A 170 42.68 33.37 15.17
N LEU A 171 42.05 32.48 15.96
CA LEU A 171 42.17 32.49 17.42
C LEU A 171 43.61 32.24 17.88
N HIS A 172 44.32 31.29 17.29
CA HIS A 172 45.74 31.05 17.62
C HIS A 172 46.61 32.27 17.29
N ALA A 173 46.35 32.97 16.18
CA ALA A 173 47.07 34.20 15.83
C ALA A 173 46.78 35.35 16.83
N GLN A 174 45.54 35.48 17.28
CA GLN A 174 45.16 36.43 18.33
C GLN A 174 45.85 36.09 19.66
N ILE A 175 45.82 34.82 20.09
CA ILE A 175 46.52 34.34 21.30
C ILE A 175 48.00 34.67 21.24
N ALA A 176 48.69 34.35 20.13
CA ALA A 176 50.12 34.64 19.97
C ALA A 176 50.43 36.15 20.06
N THR A 177 49.52 37.00 19.58
CA THR A 177 49.65 38.47 19.68
C THR A 177 49.52 38.92 21.14
N VAL A 178 48.49 38.44 21.85
CA VAL A 178 48.25 38.73 23.27
C VAL A 178 49.40 38.25 24.14
N GLU A 179 49.91 37.03 23.90
CA GLU A 179 51.05 36.46 24.64
C GLU A 179 52.31 37.32 24.48
N LYS A 180 52.59 37.77 23.25
CA LYS A 180 53.74 38.64 22.96
C LYS A 180 53.65 39.97 23.72
N GLU A 181 52.46 40.59 23.73
CA GLU A 181 52.23 41.83 24.45
C GLU A 181 52.28 41.65 25.96
N TYR A 182 51.68 40.58 26.49
CA TYR A 182 51.75 40.21 27.89
C TYR A 182 53.21 40.01 28.36
N GLU A 183 54.03 39.29 27.60
CA GLU A 183 55.45 39.10 27.93
C GLU A 183 56.25 40.41 27.84
N SER A 184 55.91 41.31 26.93
CA SER A 184 56.48 42.67 26.87
C SER A 184 56.12 43.50 28.11
N MET A 185 54.88 43.38 28.56
CA MET A 185 54.36 44.05 29.75
C MET A 185 54.99 43.52 31.03
N LYS A 186 55.08 42.20 31.16
CA LYS A 186 55.74 41.51 32.27
C LYS A 186 57.22 41.91 32.39
N ARG A 187 57.96 41.92 31.28
CA ARG A 187 59.35 42.38 31.23
C ARG A 187 59.50 43.84 31.64
N SER A 188 58.65 44.72 31.12
CA SER A 188 58.70 46.16 31.44
C SER A 188 58.29 46.45 32.90
N SER A 189 57.32 45.71 33.44
CA SER A 189 56.93 45.75 34.85
C SER A 189 58.07 45.30 35.77
N ALA A 190 58.77 44.21 35.42
CA ALA A 190 59.93 43.75 36.18
C ALA A 190 61.08 44.77 36.18
N SER A 191 61.39 45.39 35.03
CA SER A 191 62.39 46.46 34.94
C SER A 191 62.00 47.70 35.75
N LEU A 192 60.72 48.08 35.76
CA LEU A 192 60.25 49.20 36.58
C LEU A 192 60.32 48.88 38.07
N LYS A 193 59.99 47.65 38.47
CA LYS A 193 60.14 47.18 39.85
C LYS A 193 61.58 47.15 40.32
N SER A 194 62.55 46.77 39.47
CA SER A 194 63.97 46.80 39.87
C SER A 194 64.44 48.23 40.11
N VAL A 195 64.15 49.16 39.19
CA VAL A 195 64.49 50.59 39.34
C VAL A 195 63.84 51.20 40.59
N LEU A 196 62.62 50.79 40.94
CA LEU A 196 61.94 51.22 42.17
C LEU A 196 62.47 50.54 43.45
N LYS A 197 63.19 49.43 43.35
CA LYS A 197 63.75 48.72 44.52
C LYS A 197 65.18 49.16 44.82
N ASP A 198 65.91 49.61 43.79
CA ASP A 198 67.27 50.15 43.87
C ASP A 198 67.35 51.56 44.51
N SER A 199 66.30 52.01 45.22
CA SER A 199 66.15 53.34 45.83
C SER A 199 67.17 53.70 46.93
N SER A 200 68.20 52.87 47.14
CA SER A 200 69.39 53.23 47.92
C SER A 200 70.53 53.82 47.07
N SER A 201 70.39 53.86 45.73
CA SER A 201 71.38 54.47 44.83
C SER A 201 71.19 55.97 44.66
N ASP A 202 72.27 56.67 44.28
CA ASP A 202 72.34 58.10 43.98
C ASP A 202 71.09 58.60 43.20
N PRO A 203 70.42 59.69 43.64
CA PRO A 203 69.30 60.30 42.93
C PRO A 203 69.55 60.54 41.43
N LEU A 204 70.80 60.79 41.03
CA LEU A 204 71.16 60.99 39.63
C LEU A 204 71.08 59.70 38.80
N GLU A 205 71.53 58.57 39.36
CA GLU A 205 71.47 57.25 38.71
C GLU A 205 70.02 56.74 38.58
N PHE A 206 69.18 57.07 39.56
CA PHE A 206 67.75 56.77 39.50
C PHE A 206 67.07 57.49 38.34
N VAL A 207 67.32 58.79 38.18
CA VAL A 207 66.71 59.59 37.09
C VAL A 207 67.15 59.08 35.72
N GLN A 208 68.43 58.72 35.56
CA GLN A 208 68.94 58.13 34.31
C GLN A 208 68.30 56.76 34.03
N SER A 209 68.20 55.90 35.04
CA SER A 209 67.57 54.58 34.94
C SER A 209 66.09 54.66 34.60
N TYR A 210 65.36 55.61 35.21
CA TYR A 210 63.96 55.90 34.91
C TYR A 210 63.76 56.37 33.46
N ARG A 211 64.54 57.36 33.00
CA ARG A 211 64.45 57.88 31.63
C ARG A 211 64.70 56.81 30.58
N ASN A 212 65.59 55.85 30.88
CA ASN A 212 65.89 54.73 29.99
C ASN A 212 64.73 53.73 29.84
N ILE A 213 63.85 53.60 30.84
CA ILE A 213 62.71 52.67 30.82
C ILE A 213 61.37 53.34 30.49
N GLU A 214 61.22 54.65 30.73
CA GLU A 214 59.99 55.43 30.57
C GLU A 214 59.36 55.24 29.17
N SER A 215 60.15 55.41 28.11
CA SER A 215 59.68 55.28 26.72
C SER A 215 59.22 53.87 26.33
N ARG A 216 59.68 52.84 27.04
CA ARG A 216 59.24 51.45 26.86
C ARG A 216 57.95 51.18 27.62
N VAL A 217 57.85 51.67 28.86
CA VAL A 217 56.66 51.55 29.69
C VAL A 217 55.47 52.27 29.06
N VAL A 218 55.66 53.49 28.54
CA VAL A 218 54.59 54.25 27.87
C VAL A 218 54.06 53.50 26.64
N ARG A 219 54.94 52.93 25.80
CA ARG A 219 54.52 52.14 24.63
C ARG A 219 53.73 50.88 25.00
N VAL A 220 54.14 50.19 26.06
CA VAL A 220 53.45 48.99 26.56
C VAL A 220 52.09 49.34 27.15
N LEU A 221 51.97 50.47 27.85
CA LEU A 221 50.67 50.93 28.39
C LEU A 221 49.70 51.27 27.26
N GLN A 222 50.17 51.95 26.21
CA GLN A 222 49.36 52.25 25.02
C GLN A 222 48.89 50.98 24.29
N SER A 223 49.74 49.95 24.16
CA SER A 223 49.31 48.69 23.52
C SER A 223 48.33 47.91 24.39
N ALA A 224 48.52 47.91 25.72
CA ALA A 224 47.62 47.25 26.67
C ALA A 224 46.18 47.79 26.63
N GLU A 225 46.01 49.09 26.41
CA GLU A 225 44.69 49.71 26.29
C GLU A 225 43.92 49.23 25.05
N SER A 226 44.63 48.86 23.97
CA SER A 226 44.03 48.35 22.73
C SER A 226 43.62 46.87 22.77
N LEU A 227 44.09 46.08 23.74
CA LEU A 227 43.85 44.63 23.85
C LEU A 227 42.50 44.23 24.47
N ARG A 228 41.54 45.14 24.62
CA ARG A 228 40.25 44.81 25.26
C ARG A 228 39.42 43.83 24.42
N TYR A 229 39.19 42.64 24.96
CA TYR A 229 38.29 41.63 24.38
C TYR A 229 36.88 42.19 24.17
N GLN A 230 36.35 42.07 22.95
CA GLN A 230 34.98 42.47 22.60
C GLN A 230 34.09 41.22 22.40
N PRO A 231 32.96 41.09 23.12
CA PRO A 231 32.05 39.94 23.00
C PRO A 231 31.43 39.74 21.62
N GLU A 232 31.32 40.78 20.80
CA GLU A 232 30.68 40.73 19.47
C GLU A 232 31.43 39.80 18.51
N GLU A 233 32.76 39.68 18.64
CA GLU A 233 33.58 38.73 17.88
C GLU A 233 33.25 37.27 18.23
N SER A 234 32.74 37.00 19.44
CA SER A 234 32.37 35.64 19.88
C SER A 234 31.25 35.03 19.03
N SER A 235 30.31 35.86 18.56
CA SER A 235 29.22 35.42 17.69
C SER A 235 29.69 35.05 16.28
N ALA A 236 30.74 35.71 15.77
CA ALA A 236 31.37 35.37 14.48
C ALA A 236 31.99 33.95 14.48
N PHE A 237 32.25 33.39 15.66
CA PHE A 237 32.80 32.04 15.82
C PHE A 237 31.73 30.94 15.92
N GLN A 238 30.43 31.24 16.02
CA GLN A 238 29.37 30.21 16.03
C GLN A 238 29.27 29.42 14.71
N LEU A 239 29.02 28.12 14.83
CA LEU A 239 28.82 27.19 13.71
C LEU A 239 27.41 26.61 13.82
N ASP A 240 26.46 27.22 13.12
CA ASP A 240 25.06 26.77 13.13
C ASP A 240 24.73 25.96 11.87
N LEU A 241 24.09 24.80 12.06
CA LEU A 241 23.61 23.93 10.99
C LEU A 241 22.08 23.97 10.95
N ASN A 242 21.51 24.50 9.86
CA ASN A 242 20.08 24.43 9.61
C ASN A 242 19.75 23.31 8.61
N VAL A 243 19.14 22.23 9.12
CA VAL A 243 18.75 21.03 8.35
C VAL A 243 17.24 20.94 8.07
N GLU A 244 16.46 21.90 8.57
CA GLU A 244 15.00 21.91 8.38
C GLU A 244 14.54 22.03 6.92
N PRO A 245 15.13 22.87 6.05
CA PRO A 245 14.65 22.95 4.67
C PRO A 245 14.84 21.62 3.91
N GLN A 246 15.91 20.86 4.19
CA GLN A 246 16.16 19.56 3.57
C GLN A 246 15.17 18.50 4.09
N ARG A 247 14.80 18.55 5.37
CA ARG A 247 13.75 17.69 5.94
C ARG A 247 12.39 17.96 5.31
N ALA A 248 12.04 19.23 5.10
CA ALA A 248 10.78 19.61 4.47
C ALA A 248 10.68 19.10 3.02
N VAL A 249 11.79 19.15 2.25
CA VAL A 249 11.83 18.62 0.89
C VAL A 249 11.69 17.09 0.87
N LEU A 250 12.43 16.38 1.73
CA LEU A 250 12.35 14.92 1.82
C LEU A 250 10.96 14.42 2.27
N ALA A 251 10.27 15.17 3.12
CA ALA A 251 8.91 14.86 3.54
C ALA A 251 7.88 15.04 2.41
N GLN A 252 8.18 15.87 1.40
CA GLN A 252 7.30 16.13 0.26
C GLN A 252 7.58 15.22 -0.94
N THR A 253 8.75 14.57 -1.00
CA THR A 253 9.11 13.67 -2.09
C THR A 253 8.44 12.30 -1.93
N ASN A 254 7.41 12.03 -2.73
CA ASN A 254 6.91 10.67 -2.95
C ASN A 254 7.82 9.98 -3.99
N PHE A 255 8.73 9.14 -3.52
CA PHE A 255 9.71 8.44 -4.37
C PHE A 255 9.10 7.36 -5.28
N PHE A 256 7.83 6.99 -5.07
CA PHE A 256 7.12 6.02 -5.90
C PHE A 256 5.71 6.50 -6.23
N GLN A 257 5.51 6.89 -7.49
CA GLN A 257 4.17 6.99 -8.08
C GLN A 257 3.69 5.59 -8.45
N LEU A 258 3.43 4.74 -7.45
CA LEU A 258 2.52 3.63 -7.69
C LEU A 258 1.16 4.26 -7.92
N LYS A 259 0.65 4.18 -9.15
CA LYS A 259 -0.70 4.63 -9.48
C LYS A 259 -1.67 3.82 -8.62
N THR A 260 -2.28 4.49 -7.65
CA THR A 260 -3.15 3.85 -6.66
C THR A 260 -4.58 3.75 -7.18
N PRO A 261 -5.37 2.83 -6.63
CA PRO A 261 -6.82 2.88 -6.77
C PRO A 261 -7.35 4.27 -6.37
N PRO A 262 -8.43 4.73 -7.01
CA PRO A 262 -8.90 6.09 -6.82
C PRO A 262 -9.42 6.29 -5.39
N PHE A 263 -9.40 7.55 -4.94
CA PHE A 263 -9.87 7.91 -3.61
C PHE A 263 -11.38 7.65 -3.45
N PRO A 264 -11.84 7.40 -2.20
CA PRO A 264 -13.24 7.14 -1.94
C PRO A 264 -14.10 8.33 -2.40
N PRO A 265 -15.13 8.10 -3.23
CA PRO A 265 -16.11 9.13 -3.57
C PRO A 265 -16.89 9.58 -2.33
N SER A 266 -17.43 10.80 -2.37
CA SER A 266 -18.33 11.30 -1.32
C SER A 266 -19.77 10.90 -1.63
N LEU A 267 -20.28 9.88 -0.93
CA LEU A 267 -21.67 9.44 -1.04
C LEU A 267 -22.61 10.38 -0.27
N ARG A 268 -23.73 10.73 -0.89
CA ARG A 268 -24.80 11.52 -0.27
C ARG A 268 -26.16 10.91 -0.57
N PHE A 269 -27.01 10.90 0.44
CA PHE A 269 -28.45 10.70 0.28
C PHE A 269 -29.07 11.99 -0.27
N VAL A 270 -29.84 11.88 -1.35
CA VAL A 270 -30.44 13.04 -2.03
C VAL A 270 -31.90 13.20 -1.61
N ARG A 271 -32.71 12.15 -1.79
CA ARG A 271 -34.13 12.14 -1.42
C ARG A 271 -34.71 10.74 -1.43
N GLU A 272 -35.84 10.59 -0.75
CA GLU A 272 -36.73 9.44 -0.87
C GLU A 272 -37.99 9.87 -1.63
N ASP A 273 -38.41 9.09 -2.62
CA ASP A 273 -39.58 9.37 -3.44
C ASP A 273 -40.39 8.07 -3.65
N HIS A 274 -41.59 8.01 -3.07
CA HIS A 274 -42.54 6.89 -3.23
C HIS A 274 -41.95 5.46 -3.12
N GLY A 275 -41.09 5.20 -2.11
CA GLY A 275 -40.43 3.90 -1.93
C GLY A 275 -39.16 3.69 -2.77
N ALA A 276 -38.63 4.77 -3.34
CA ALA A 276 -37.35 4.79 -4.03
C ALA A 276 -36.34 5.71 -3.32
N ILE A 277 -35.11 5.21 -3.14
CA ILE A 277 -34.00 5.96 -2.52
C ILE A 277 -33.08 6.47 -3.63
N LEU A 278 -32.90 7.80 -3.73
CA LEU A 278 -31.94 8.42 -4.64
C LEU A 278 -30.63 8.73 -3.91
N LEU A 279 -29.56 8.09 -4.36
CA LEU A 279 -28.19 8.30 -3.91
C LEU A 279 -27.40 8.99 -5.01
N ALA A 280 -26.51 9.91 -4.62
CA ALA A 280 -25.56 10.51 -5.54
C ALA A 280 -24.18 10.57 -4.91
N TRP A 281 -23.14 10.63 -5.72
CA TRP A 281 -21.77 10.75 -5.23
C TRP A 281 -20.94 11.69 -6.09
N THR A 282 -19.94 12.29 -5.47
CA THR A 282 -19.00 13.21 -6.13
C THR A 282 -17.57 12.75 -5.92
N GLU A 283 -16.73 13.00 -6.92
CA GLU A 283 -15.29 12.84 -6.75
C GLU A 283 -14.76 13.89 -5.80
N VAL A 284 -13.83 13.48 -4.93
CA VAL A 284 -13.07 14.40 -4.11
C VAL A 284 -12.02 15.06 -5.00
N SER A 285 -12.11 16.37 -5.20
CA SER A 285 -11.09 17.11 -5.93
C SER A 285 -9.79 17.11 -5.12
N LEU A 286 -8.80 16.34 -5.57
CA LEU A 286 -7.48 16.28 -4.97
C LEU A 286 -6.51 17.23 -5.68
N PRO A 287 -5.46 17.71 -4.99
CA PRO A 287 -4.43 18.52 -5.61
C PRO A 287 -3.78 17.80 -6.80
N ALA A 288 -3.51 18.54 -7.89
CA ALA A 288 -2.92 18.03 -9.14
C ALA A 288 -1.53 17.36 -9.01
N LEU A 289 -0.96 17.34 -7.80
CA LEU A 289 0.31 16.71 -7.47
C LEU A 289 0.22 15.18 -7.33
N LEU A 290 -1.00 14.62 -7.19
CA LEU A 290 -1.21 13.17 -7.18
C LEU A 290 -1.61 12.72 -8.61
N ASP A 291 -0.71 12.02 -9.31
CA ASP A 291 -1.00 11.38 -10.60
C ASP A 291 -1.92 10.15 -10.40
N ILE A 292 -3.19 10.42 -10.10
CA ILE A 292 -4.22 9.40 -9.90
C ILE A 292 -4.83 9.11 -11.26
N SER A 293 -4.85 7.83 -11.64
CA SER A 293 -5.47 7.43 -12.90
C SER A 293 -6.98 7.59 -12.86
N PRO A 294 -7.60 8.01 -13.99
CA PRO A 294 -8.99 8.40 -14.03
C PRO A 294 -9.91 7.26 -13.59
N VAL A 295 -11.01 7.64 -12.93
CA VAL A 295 -12.06 6.69 -12.54
C VAL A 295 -12.71 6.12 -13.79
N ILE A 296 -12.78 4.79 -13.86
CA ILE A 296 -13.40 4.04 -14.96
C ILE A 296 -14.89 3.79 -14.68
N HIS A 297 -15.22 3.41 -13.44
CA HIS A 297 -16.59 3.15 -12.98
C HIS A 297 -16.67 3.25 -11.44
N TYR A 298 -17.89 3.20 -10.91
CA TYR A 298 -18.19 3.16 -9.47
C TYR A 298 -18.99 1.91 -9.13
N CYS A 299 -18.78 1.38 -7.93
CA CYS A 299 -19.55 0.27 -7.39
C CYS A 299 -20.26 0.71 -6.11
N LEU A 300 -21.59 0.67 -6.12
CA LEU A 300 -22.44 0.96 -4.96
C LEU A 300 -22.85 -0.35 -4.29
N HIS A 301 -22.57 -0.44 -3.00
CA HIS A 301 -22.98 -1.55 -2.16
C HIS A 301 -24.10 -1.11 -1.25
N ALA A 302 -25.08 -1.97 -1.05
CA ALA A 302 -26.13 -1.82 -0.07
C ALA A 302 -26.20 -3.03 0.85
N ARG A 303 -26.66 -2.81 2.08
CA ARG A 303 -27.09 -3.87 2.97
C ARG A 303 -28.36 -3.45 3.70
N LYS A 304 -29.23 -4.41 3.97
CA LYS A 304 -30.40 -4.21 4.82
C LYS A 304 -30.00 -4.39 6.28
N LEU A 305 -30.38 -3.41 7.12
CA LEU A 305 -30.18 -3.43 8.56
C LEU A 305 -31.43 -4.04 9.21
N ALA A 306 -31.23 -4.94 10.18
CA ALA A 306 -32.33 -5.51 10.95
C ALA A 306 -33.13 -4.38 11.62
N SER A 307 -34.46 -4.39 11.48
CA SER A 307 -35.34 -3.50 12.23
C SER A 307 -35.35 -3.98 13.68
N SER A 308 -34.63 -3.29 14.55
CA SER A 308 -34.60 -3.57 15.99
C SER A 308 -36.03 -3.41 16.51
N SER A 309 -36.67 -4.51 16.89
CA SER A 309 -37.99 -4.47 17.49
C SER A 309 -37.88 -3.80 18.85
N LEU A 310 -38.60 -2.70 19.04
CA LEU A 310 -38.74 -2.01 20.32
C LEU A 310 -39.44 -2.94 21.32
N SER A 311 -38.68 -3.46 22.28
CA SER A 311 -39.18 -3.95 23.57
C SER A 311 -38.47 -3.17 24.67
N PRO A 312 -39.16 -2.48 25.59
CA PRO A 312 -38.51 -1.88 26.74
C PRO A 312 -38.33 -2.95 27.83
N GLN A 313 -37.13 -3.53 27.95
CA GLN A 313 -36.75 -4.28 29.15
C GLN A 313 -35.31 -3.97 29.59
N GLY A 314 -35.20 -3.25 30.71
CA GLY A 314 -34.22 -3.51 31.77
C GLY A 314 -32.76 -3.07 31.56
N PRO A 315 -32.13 -2.40 32.54
CA PRO A 315 -30.71 -2.10 32.49
C PRO A 315 -29.92 -3.34 32.90
N GLY A 316 -29.20 -3.95 31.95
CA GLY A 316 -28.41 -5.15 32.23
C GLY A 316 -27.26 -5.37 31.25
N LYS A 317 -26.07 -4.90 31.66
CA LYS A 317 -24.72 -5.37 31.30
C LYS A 317 -24.33 -5.40 29.81
N GLY A 318 -23.33 -4.57 29.50
CA GLY A 318 -22.62 -4.58 28.23
C GLY A 318 -21.91 -5.91 27.94
N GLY A 319 -21.94 -6.26 26.66
CA GLY A 319 -21.30 -7.44 26.09
C GLY A 319 -22.00 -7.81 24.78
N GLU A 320 -21.45 -7.33 23.66
CA GLU A 320 -21.58 -7.97 22.33
C GLU A 320 -23.00 -8.02 21.71
N GLU A 321 -23.58 -6.86 21.41
CA GLU A 321 -24.60 -6.75 20.36
C GLU A 321 -23.93 -6.61 18.97
N GLU A 322 -23.36 -7.71 18.45
CA GLU A 322 -23.23 -7.91 17.00
C GLU A 322 -24.48 -8.62 16.48
N GLU A 323 -25.64 -7.95 16.56
CA GLU A 323 -26.86 -8.41 15.89
C GLU A 323 -26.70 -8.25 14.36
N ALA A 324 -26.37 -9.36 13.71
CA ALA A 324 -26.64 -9.70 12.30
C ALA A 324 -26.69 -8.52 11.30
N LYS A 325 -25.54 -7.89 11.03
CA LYS A 325 -25.41 -6.99 9.87
C LYS A 325 -25.49 -7.82 8.58
N GLY A 326 -26.49 -7.56 7.73
CA GLY A 326 -26.65 -8.24 6.45
C GLY A 326 -25.41 -8.12 5.54
N GLN A 327 -25.26 -9.08 4.62
CA GLN A 327 -24.17 -9.09 3.64
C GLN A 327 -24.26 -7.87 2.72
N TRP A 328 -23.10 -7.29 2.36
CA TRP A 328 -23.03 -6.22 1.38
C TRP A 328 -23.26 -6.77 -0.03
N GLU A 329 -24.26 -6.25 -0.71
CA GLU A 329 -24.59 -6.62 -2.09
C GLU A 329 -24.30 -5.45 -3.03
N VAL A 330 -23.81 -5.74 -4.23
CA VAL A 330 -23.61 -4.73 -5.27
C VAL A 330 -24.97 -4.40 -5.88
N VAL A 331 -25.44 -3.18 -5.67
CA VAL A 331 -26.73 -2.70 -6.21
C VAL A 331 -26.56 -1.86 -7.48
N PHE A 332 -25.36 -1.34 -7.71
CA PHE A 332 -25.03 -0.61 -8.93
C PHE A 332 -23.55 -0.72 -9.28
N GLU A 333 -23.26 -0.89 -10.56
CA GLU A 333 -21.92 -0.82 -11.16
C GLU A 333 -22.01 -0.04 -12.47
N GLY A 334 -21.26 1.05 -12.60
CA GLY A 334 -21.31 1.88 -13.80
C GLY A 334 -20.64 3.24 -13.68
N LYS A 335 -20.78 4.06 -14.73
CA LYS A 335 -20.15 5.39 -14.82
C LYS A 335 -21.00 6.52 -14.23
N GLU A 336 -22.29 6.27 -14.05
CA GLU A 336 -23.21 7.25 -13.49
C GLU A 336 -22.79 7.64 -12.07
N ARG A 337 -23.12 8.87 -11.67
CA ARG A 337 -22.83 9.42 -10.33
C ARG A 337 -24.05 9.43 -9.42
N GLN A 338 -25.12 8.78 -9.85
CA GLN A 338 -26.38 8.70 -9.14
C GLN A 338 -27.05 7.37 -9.41
N TYR A 339 -27.79 6.88 -8.42
CA TYR A 339 -28.53 5.64 -8.50
C TYR A 339 -29.86 5.75 -7.74
N LEU A 340 -30.93 5.28 -8.37
CA LEU A 340 -32.27 5.24 -7.79
C LEU A 340 -32.64 3.79 -7.45
N MET A 341 -32.64 3.46 -6.16
CA MET A 341 -33.05 2.14 -5.68
C MET A 341 -34.58 2.07 -5.58
N SER A 342 -35.24 1.35 -6.49
CA SER A 342 -36.71 1.35 -6.63
C SER A 342 -37.44 0.25 -5.84
N LYS A 343 -36.77 -0.43 -4.90
CA LYS A 343 -37.30 -1.60 -4.15
C LYS A 343 -37.22 -1.44 -2.63
N ALA A 344 -37.14 -0.23 -2.11
CA ALA A 344 -37.14 -0.01 -0.67
C ALA A 344 -38.56 -0.11 -0.14
N ARG A 345 -38.86 -1.09 0.72
CA ARG A 345 -40.19 -1.16 1.35
C ARG A 345 -40.23 -0.18 2.53
N GLY A 346 -41.42 0.35 2.83
CA GLY A 346 -41.59 1.25 3.97
C GLY A 346 -41.23 0.57 5.30
N GLY A 347 -40.52 1.29 6.16
CA GLY A 347 -40.04 0.82 7.48
C GLY A 347 -38.69 0.08 7.47
N GLU A 348 -38.03 -0.05 6.33
CA GLU A 348 -36.73 -0.72 6.21
C GLU A 348 -35.57 0.24 6.49
N ARG A 349 -34.51 -0.29 7.11
CA ARG A 349 -33.24 0.44 7.27
C ARG A 349 -32.21 -0.12 6.29
N TRP A 350 -31.57 0.75 5.55
CA TRP A 350 -30.55 0.42 4.56
C TRP A 350 -29.26 1.17 4.88
N SER A 351 -28.11 0.51 4.72
CA SER A 351 -26.80 1.17 4.74
C SER A 351 -26.17 1.05 3.35
N PHE A 352 -25.60 2.15 2.86
CA PHE A 352 -24.99 2.28 1.55
C PHE A 352 -23.54 2.73 1.64
N ARG A 353 -22.68 2.23 0.75
CA ARG A 353 -21.31 2.70 0.56
C ARG A 353 -20.91 2.61 -0.90
N VAL A 354 -20.13 3.55 -1.41
CA VAL A 354 -19.68 3.56 -2.81
C VAL A 354 -18.17 3.63 -2.90
N CYS A 355 -17.57 2.89 -3.83
CA CYS A 355 -16.17 3.01 -4.19
C CYS A 355 -16.01 3.40 -5.65
N ALA A 356 -14.87 4.01 -5.98
CA ALA A 356 -14.46 4.27 -7.35
C ALA A 356 -13.45 3.22 -7.79
N CYS A 357 -13.45 2.86 -9.07
CA CYS A 357 -12.55 1.85 -9.63
C CYS A 357 -11.76 2.46 -10.80
N ASN A 358 -10.48 2.13 -10.92
CA ASN A 358 -9.68 2.44 -12.09
C ASN A 358 -8.95 1.17 -12.59
N GLN A 359 -8.06 1.33 -13.58
CA GLN A 359 -7.31 0.20 -14.15
C GLN A 359 -6.34 -0.47 -13.15
N PHE A 360 -6.13 0.13 -11.98
CA PHE A 360 -5.28 -0.40 -10.90
C PHE A 360 -6.09 -1.07 -9.77
N GLY A 361 -7.42 -1.03 -9.86
CA GLY A 361 -8.31 -1.75 -8.96
C GLY A 361 -9.38 -0.89 -8.30
N THR A 362 -10.01 -1.48 -7.29
CA THR A 362 -11.10 -0.88 -6.52
C THR A 362 -10.55 -0.01 -5.40
N GLY A 363 -10.97 1.24 -5.37
CA GLY A 363 -10.66 2.21 -4.34
C GLY A 363 -11.32 1.88 -3.00
N VAL A 364 -10.93 2.64 -1.97
CA VAL A 364 -11.56 2.54 -0.65
C VAL A 364 -13.03 2.95 -0.75
N PHE A 365 -13.88 2.34 0.07
CA PHE A 365 -15.28 2.73 0.17
C PHE A 365 -15.45 4.10 0.84
N SER A 366 -16.49 4.82 0.42
CA SER A 366 -16.98 6.01 1.10
C SER A 366 -17.40 5.70 2.54
N SER A 367 -17.57 6.74 3.35
CA SER A 367 -18.35 6.64 4.58
C SER A 367 -19.73 6.04 4.29
N GLU A 368 -20.23 5.23 5.22
CA GLU A 368 -21.56 4.63 5.11
C GLU A 368 -22.64 5.70 5.24
N VAL A 369 -23.70 5.57 4.43
CA VAL A 369 -24.91 6.38 4.51
C VAL A 369 -26.06 5.47 4.87
N GLU A 370 -26.66 5.70 6.04
CA GLU A 370 -27.84 4.96 6.48
C GLU A 370 -29.12 5.74 6.13
N VAL A 371 -30.09 5.02 5.57
CA VAL A 371 -31.40 5.55 5.18
C VAL A 371 -32.48 4.68 5.77
N LYS A 372 -33.52 5.31 6.31
CA LYS A 372 -34.73 4.63 6.79
C LYS A 372 -35.90 5.06 5.90
N THR A 373 -36.55 4.08 5.29
CA THR A 373 -37.76 4.25 4.46
C THR A 373 -39.03 3.99 5.24
#